data_AF-A0A948MFK7-F1
#
_entry.id   AF-A0A948MFK7-F1
#
_cell.length_a   1.000
_cell.length_b   1.000
_cell.length_c   1.000
_cell.angle_alpha   90.00
_cell.angle_beta   90.00
_cell.angle_gamma   90.00
#
_symmetry.space_group_name_H-M   'P 1'
#
loop_
_entity.id
_entity.type
_entity.pdbx_description
1 polymer ?
#
loop_
_entity_poly.entity_id
_entity_poly.type
_entity_poly.pdbx_seq_one_letter_code
_entity_poly.pdbx_strand_id
1 'polypeptide(L)'
;MTKESFICQDCFKTQSCKEPLEAWVFFLIAIIATISIRAVNLAFNFSPLLSKVFWYLGVVGFFLFFIYKFKYHNRLHREFKKTGIVQKLLSKQPLSEYDYGLLGTVICQLNSKKDKVNFFIIFFFSGLALILAIYFDFIK
;
A
#
# COMPACT_ATOMS: atom_id res chain seq x y z
N MET A 1 -10.04 -17.37 -4.33
CA MET A 1 -8.56 -17.45 -4.36
C MET A 1 -8.13 -18.67 -3.57
N THR A 2 -7.66 -19.70 -4.27
CA THR A 2 -7.12 -20.97 -3.75
C THR A 2 -5.74 -20.76 -3.14
N LYS A 3 -5.33 -21.65 -2.22
CA LYS A 3 -4.05 -21.61 -1.46
C LYS A 3 -2.79 -21.33 -2.30
N GLU A 4 -2.80 -21.75 -3.57
CA GLU A 4 -1.69 -21.55 -4.53
C GLU A 4 -1.53 -20.11 -5.00
N SER A 5 -2.57 -19.26 -4.94
CA SER A 5 -2.49 -17.89 -5.48
C SER A 5 -1.71 -16.91 -4.59
N PHE A 6 -1.17 -17.37 -3.46
CA PHE A 6 -0.54 -16.53 -2.45
C PHE A 6 0.99 -16.67 -2.40
N ILE A 7 1.56 -17.67 -3.08
CA ILE A 7 2.99 -17.97 -3.02
C ILE A 7 3.71 -17.29 -4.20
N CYS A 8 4.67 -16.43 -3.90
CA CYS A 8 5.56 -15.87 -4.91
C CYS A 8 6.70 -16.85 -5.19
N GLN A 9 6.85 -17.27 -6.47
CA GLN A 9 7.87 -18.24 -6.88
C GLN A 9 9.24 -17.61 -7.15
N ASP A 10 9.30 -16.34 -7.57
CA ASP A 10 10.57 -15.67 -7.87
C ASP A 10 10.44 -14.14 -7.73
N CYS A 11 11.41 -13.50 -7.10
CA CYS A 11 11.36 -12.06 -6.77
C CYS A 11 12.58 -11.25 -7.19
N PHE A 12 13.66 -11.93 -7.55
CA PHE A 12 14.89 -11.27 -8.01
C PHE A 12 15.05 -11.34 -9.53
N LYS A 13 14.43 -12.33 -10.20
CA LYS A 13 14.58 -12.54 -11.65
C LYS A 13 13.43 -11.96 -12.47
N THR A 14 12.22 -12.13 -11.98
CA THR A 14 10.99 -11.56 -12.53
C THR A 14 10.20 -11.04 -11.34
N GLN A 15 9.82 -9.77 -11.36
CA GLN A 15 9.02 -9.16 -10.28
C GLN A 15 7.55 -9.62 -10.36
N SER A 16 7.35 -10.92 -10.60
CA SER A 16 6.10 -11.55 -10.99
C SER A 16 5.67 -12.52 -9.89
N CYS A 17 5.48 -11.98 -8.68
CA CYS A 17 4.29 -12.40 -7.97
C CYS A 17 3.14 -12.15 -8.95
N LYS A 18 2.31 -13.15 -9.28
CA LYS A 18 1.06 -12.94 -10.00
C LYS A 18 0.19 -12.04 -9.13
N GLU A 19 0.49 -10.75 -9.15
CA GLU A 19 -0.29 -9.77 -8.46
C GLU A 19 -1.61 -9.72 -9.23
N PRO A 20 -2.72 -10.04 -8.56
CA PRO A 20 -4.01 -9.94 -9.20
C PRO A 20 -4.18 -8.49 -9.67
N LEU A 21 -4.86 -8.29 -10.80
CA LEU A 21 -5.24 -6.97 -11.32
C LEU A 21 -5.78 -6.05 -10.22
N GLU A 22 -6.46 -6.64 -9.23
CA GLU A 22 -6.93 -6.02 -8.00
C GLU A 22 -5.85 -5.18 -7.27
N ALA A 23 -4.62 -5.69 -7.12
CA ALA A 23 -3.55 -4.98 -6.42
C ALA A 23 -3.15 -3.67 -7.12
N TRP A 24 -3.10 -3.68 -8.45
CA TRP A 24 -2.82 -2.49 -9.26
C TRP A 24 -3.95 -1.47 -9.20
N VAL A 25 -5.20 -1.93 -9.18
CA VAL A 25 -6.37 -1.05 -9.03
C VAL A 25 -6.33 -0.34 -7.67
N PHE A 26 -6.12 -1.08 -6.58
CA PHE A 26 -6.03 -0.47 -5.25
C PHE A 26 -4.81 0.45 -5.10
N PHE A 27 -3.69 0.14 -5.75
CA PHE A 27 -2.53 1.03 -5.80
C PHE A 27 -2.84 2.35 -6.51
N LEU A 28 -3.53 2.31 -7.66
CA LEU A 28 -3.96 3.52 -8.36
C LEU A 28 -4.94 4.35 -7.52
N ILE A 29 -5.88 3.69 -6.85
CA ILE A 29 -6.81 4.34 -5.91
C ILE A 29 -6.03 5.08 -4.80
N ALA A 30 -4.99 4.47 -4.25
CA ALA A 30 -4.16 5.08 -3.21
C ALA A 30 -3.41 6.33 -3.70
N ILE A 31 -2.90 6.31 -4.94
CA ILE A 31 -2.25 7.47 -5.56
C ILE A 31 -3.26 8.61 -5.73
N ILE A 32 -4.44 8.31 -6.30
CA ILE A 32 -5.50 9.31 -6.49
C ILE A 32 -5.95 9.89 -5.14
N ALA A 33 -6.11 9.04 -4.13
CA ALA A 33 -6.49 9.45 -2.78
C ALA A 33 -5.45 10.39 -2.16
N THR A 34 -4.16 10.05 -2.30
CA THR A 34 -3.03 10.85 -1.81
C THR A 34 -2.99 12.23 -2.45
N ILE A 35 -3.11 12.28 -3.78
CA ILE A 35 -3.11 13.56 -4.51
C ILE A 35 -4.33 14.38 -4.10
N SER A 36 -5.50 13.75 -4.03
CA SER A 36 -6.76 14.43 -3.67
C SER A 36 -6.69 15.05 -2.27
N ILE A 37 -6.24 14.31 -1.25
CA ILE A 37 -6.18 14.85 0.12
C ILE A 37 -5.20 16.01 0.24
N ARG A 38 -4.11 15.99 -0.53
CA ARG A 38 -3.11 17.08 -0.53
C ARG A 38 -3.57 18.28 -1.33
N ALA A 39 -4.39 18.07 -2.35
CA ALA A 39 -5.02 19.13 -3.12
C ALA A 39 -6.09 19.90 -2.34
N VAL A 40 -6.65 19.34 -1.25
CA VAL A 40 -7.67 20.03 -0.42
C VAL A 40 -7.17 21.40 0.06
N ASN A 41 -5.93 21.48 0.55
CA ASN A 41 -5.36 22.74 1.06
C ASN A 41 -5.27 23.81 -0.04
N LEU A 42 -4.88 23.40 -1.25
CA LEU A 42 -4.81 24.31 -2.39
C LEU A 42 -6.23 24.73 -2.83
N ALA A 43 -7.15 23.78 -2.92
CA ALA A 43 -8.52 24.02 -3.36
C ALA A 43 -9.31 24.93 -2.42
N PHE A 44 -8.94 24.99 -1.13
CA PHE A 44 -9.59 25.84 -0.14
C PHE A 44 -9.56 27.31 -0.54
N ASN A 45 -8.44 27.74 -1.12
CA ASN A 45 -8.23 29.11 -1.56
C ASN A 45 -8.95 29.45 -2.89
N PHE A 46 -9.42 28.45 -3.64
CA PHE A 46 -10.14 28.65 -4.91
C PHE A 46 -11.65 28.46 -4.78
N SER A 47 -12.10 27.37 -4.15
CA SER A 47 -13.52 27.05 -4.01
C SER A 47 -13.77 26.08 -2.85
N PRO A 48 -14.68 26.44 -1.92
CA PRO A 48 -15.12 25.53 -0.86
C PRO A 48 -15.72 24.23 -1.39
N LEU A 49 -16.36 24.25 -2.58
CA LEU A 49 -16.96 23.07 -3.18
C LEU A 49 -15.90 22.10 -3.68
N LEU A 50 -14.87 22.60 -4.38
CA LEU A 50 -13.77 21.80 -4.91
C LEU A 50 -12.98 21.11 -3.78
N SER A 51 -12.80 21.82 -2.66
CA SER A 51 -12.17 21.28 -1.45
C SER A 51 -12.92 20.08 -0.88
N LYS A 52 -14.25 20.16 -0.82
CA LYS A 52 -15.10 19.05 -0.37
C LYS A 52 -14.99 17.85 -1.32
N VAL A 53 -15.00 18.08 -2.63
CA VAL A 53 -14.85 17.01 -3.64
C VAL A 53 -13.52 16.28 -3.46
N PHE A 54 -12.41 17.02 -3.37
CA PHE A 54 -11.09 16.42 -3.13
C PHE A 54 -11.01 15.69 -1.79
N TRP A 55 -11.64 16.23 -0.75
CA TRP A 55 -11.69 15.57 0.55
C TRP A 55 -12.42 14.22 0.48
N TYR A 56 -13.62 14.18 -0.12
CA TYR A 56 -14.36 12.92 -0.27
C TYR A 56 -13.61 11.90 -1.12
N LEU A 57 -13.02 12.31 -2.25
CA LEU A 57 -12.21 11.43 -3.09
C LEU A 57 -10.99 10.87 -2.32
N GLY A 58 -10.31 11.73 -1.56
CA GLY A 58 -9.20 11.35 -0.70
C GLY A 58 -9.58 10.33 0.36
N VAL A 59 -10.61 10.64 1.15
CA VAL A 59 -11.06 9.80 2.28
C VAL A 59 -11.59 8.46 1.79
N VAL A 60 -12.47 8.45 0.78
CA VAL A 60 -13.05 7.22 0.23
C VAL A 60 -11.97 6.34 -0.41
N GLY A 61 -11.07 6.94 -1.19
CA GLY A 61 -9.98 6.21 -1.81
C GLY A 61 -9.05 5.56 -0.79
N PHE A 62 -8.65 6.30 0.26
CA PHE A 62 -7.86 5.71 1.34
C PHE A 62 -8.62 4.62 2.10
N PHE A 63 -9.90 4.83 2.38
CA PHE A 63 -10.72 3.84 3.07
C PHE A 63 -10.75 2.49 2.32
N LEU A 64 -11.01 2.53 1.00
CA LEU A 64 -11.00 1.34 0.16
C LEU A 64 -9.63 0.67 0.10
N PHE A 65 -8.56 1.46 -0.07
CA PHE A 65 -7.18 0.96 -0.07
C PHE A 65 -6.81 0.27 1.25
N PHE A 66 -7.14 0.89 2.38
CA PHE A 66 -6.83 0.32 3.69
C PHE A 66 -7.65 -0.93 4.00
N ILE A 67 -8.92 -1.01 3.56
CA ILE A 67 -9.70 -2.26 3.67
C ILE A 67 -9.01 -3.40 2.92
N TYR A 68 -8.56 -3.15 1.70
CA TYR A 68 -7.83 -4.15 0.91
C TYR A 68 -6.55 -4.58 1.62
N LYS A 69 -5.71 -3.63 2.04
CA LYS A 69 -4.44 -3.91 2.72
C LYS A 69 -4.66 -4.63 4.05
N PHE A 70 -5.71 -4.27 4.80
CA PHE A 70 -6.08 -4.92 6.05
C PHE A 70 -6.49 -6.38 5.84
N LYS A 71 -7.38 -6.66 4.87
CA LYS A 71 -7.80 -8.03 4.54
C LYS A 71 -6.61 -8.88 4.10
N TYR A 72 -5.70 -8.32 3.31
CA TYR A 72 -4.50 -9.00 2.86
C TYR A 72 -3.59 -9.38 4.05
N HIS A 73 -3.23 -8.41 4.90
CA HIS A 73 -2.39 -8.66 6.07
C HIS A 73 -3.03 -9.63 7.08
N ASN A 74 -4.35 -9.54 7.30
CA ASN A 74 -5.03 -10.46 8.21
C ASN A 74 -4.99 -11.91 7.71
N ARG A 75 -5.11 -12.13 6.39
CA ARG A 75 -4.96 -13.46 5.81
C ARG A 75 -3.55 -13.98 5.99
N LEU A 76 -2.54 -13.15 5.70
CA LEU A 76 -1.15 -13.48 5.89
C LEU A 76 -0.86 -13.87 7.35
N HIS A 77 -1.27 -13.03 8.30
CA HIS A 77 -1.10 -13.29 9.72
C HIS A 77 -1.78 -14.58 10.18
N ARG A 78 -2.97 -14.90 9.65
CA ARG A 78 -3.65 -16.17 9.91
C ARG A 78 -2.85 -17.36 9.40
N GLU A 79 -2.26 -17.29 8.21
CA GLU A 79 -1.44 -18.39 7.68
C GLU A 79 -0.15 -18.55 8.49
N PHE A 80 0.53 -17.47 8.87
CA PHE A 80 1.69 -17.51 9.79
C PHE A 80 1.35 -18.19 11.12
N LYS A 81 0.16 -17.91 11.68
CA LYS A 81 -0.30 -18.53 12.92
C LYS A 81 -0.66 -20.00 12.75
N LYS A 82 -1.29 -20.38 11.63
CA LYS A 82 -1.68 -21.76 11.33
C LYS A 82 -0.47 -22.67 11.12
N THR A 83 0.56 -22.19 10.43
CA THR A 83 1.75 -22.99 10.16
C THR A 83 2.70 -23.08 11.34
N GLY A 84 2.56 -22.18 12.32
CA GLY A 84 3.51 -22.05 13.44
C GLY A 84 4.92 -21.72 12.94
N ILE A 85 5.05 -21.13 11.75
CA ILE A 85 6.33 -20.95 11.07
C ILE A 85 7.31 -20.14 11.91
N VAL A 86 6.82 -19.16 12.67
CA VAL A 86 7.65 -18.36 13.58
C VAL A 86 8.28 -19.24 14.65
N GLN A 87 7.51 -20.15 15.26
CA GLN A 87 8.06 -21.09 16.25
C GLN A 87 9.04 -22.06 15.59
N LYS A 88 8.73 -22.57 14.40
CA LYS A 88 9.65 -23.47 13.67
C LYS A 88 10.98 -22.77 13.36
N LEU A 89 10.94 -21.51 12.94
CA LEU A 89 12.14 -20.72 12.63
C LEU A 89 12.99 -20.48 13.88
N LEU A 90 12.36 -20.06 14.99
CA LEU A 90 13.05 -19.78 16.25
C LEU A 90 13.63 -21.06 16.89
N SER A 91 12.96 -22.20 16.72
CA SER A 91 13.43 -23.51 17.22
C SER A 91 14.35 -24.26 16.26
N LYS A 92 14.70 -23.65 15.11
CA LYS A 92 15.50 -24.28 14.04
C LYS A 92 14.93 -25.62 13.56
N GLN A 93 13.60 -25.78 13.61
CA GLN A 93 12.91 -26.93 13.07
C GLN A 93 12.87 -26.88 11.53
N PRO A 94 12.81 -28.05 10.85
CA PRO A 94 12.70 -28.10 9.40
C PRO A 94 11.42 -27.40 8.92
N LEU A 95 11.56 -26.57 7.90
CA LEU A 95 10.47 -25.84 7.26
C LEU A 95 9.89 -26.67 6.10
N SER A 96 8.57 -26.66 5.96
CA SER A 96 7.90 -27.28 4.81
C SER A 96 8.04 -26.41 3.55
N GLU A 97 7.80 -26.98 2.36
CA GLU A 97 7.75 -26.20 1.12
C GLU A 97 6.76 -25.03 1.20
N TYR A 98 5.63 -25.23 1.87
CA TYR A 98 4.64 -24.18 2.11
C TYR A 98 5.20 -23.05 3.00
N ASP A 99 5.96 -23.41 4.04
CA ASP A 99 6.60 -22.45 4.93
C ASP A 99 7.61 -21.57 4.16
N TYR A 100 8.44 -22.18 3.30
CA TYR A 100 9.34 -21.46 2.42
C TYR A 100 8.60 -20.53 1.45
N GLY A 101 7.48 -20.98 0.88
CA GLY A 101 6.63 -20.16 0.02
C GLY A 101 6.06 -18.93 0.74
N LEU A 102 5.62 -19.09 1.99
CA LEU A 102 5.07 -18.00 2.80
C LEU A 102 6.14 -16.96 3.16
N LEU A 103 7.34 -17.41 3.53
CA LEU A 103 8.50 -16.54 3.77
C LEU A 103 8.91 -15.80 2.50
N GLY A 104 8.96 -16.51 1.38
CA GLY A 104 9.21 -15.94 0.06
C GLY A 104 8.27 -14.78 -0.21
N THR A 105 6.96 -14.99 -0.06
CA THR A 105 5.96 -13.94 -0.24
C THR A 105 6.23 -12.70 0.62
N VAL A 106 6.59 -12.85 1.90
CA VAL A 106 6.88 -11.67 2.76
C VAL A 106 8.15 -10.94 2.31
N ILE A 107 9.23 -11.68 2.02
CA ILE A 107 10.49 -11.08 1.57
C ILE A 107 10.28 -10.34 0.24
N CYS A 108 9.53 -10.94 -0.67
CA CYS A 108 9.10 -10.34 -1.93
C CYS A 108 8.34 -9.03 -1.73
N GLN A 109 7.42 -9.00 -0.77
CA GLN A 109 6.64 -7.81 -0.44
C GLN A 109 7.51 -6.70 0.12
N LEU A 110 8.44 -7.02 1.02
CA LEU A 110 9.40 -6.05 1.56
C LEU A 110 10.28 -5.45 0.47
N ASN A 111 10.59 -6.22 -0.58
CA ASN A 111 11.35 -5.74 -1.73
C ASN A 111 10.48 -5.06 -2.81
N SER A 112 9.16 -4.97 -2.61
CA SER A 112 8.25 -4.39 -3.60
C SER A 112 8.53 -2.91 -3.82
N LYS A 113 8.66 -2.52 -5.09
CA LYS A 113 8.83 -1.11 -5.49
C LYS A 113 7.58 -0.27 -5.23
N LYS A 114 6.39 -0.90 -5.13
CA LYS A 114 5.11 -0.18 -5.01
C LYS A 114 4.99 0.63 -3.72
N ASP A 115 5.36 0.04 -2.59
CA ASP A 115 5.33 0.75 -1.30
C ASP A 115 6.36 1.91 -1.31
N LYS A 116 7.55 1.70 -1.91
CA LYS A 116 8.55 2.78 -2.08
C LYS A 116 8.01 3.94 -2.94
N VAL A 117 7.34 3.63 -4.06
CA VAL A 117 6.71 4.64 -4.92
C VAL A 117 5.60 5.37 -4.19
N ASN A 118 4.76 4.65 -3.42
CA ASN A 118 3.69 5.27 -2.66
C ASN A 118 4.23 6.26 -1.62
N PHE A 119 5.28 5.88 -0.87
CA PHE A 119 5.94 6.78 0.07
C PHE A 119 6.55 7.99 -0.62
N PHE A 120 7.19 7.81 -1.78
CA PHE A 120 7.74 8.91 -2.56
C PHE A 120 6.66 9.88 -3.02
N ILE A 121 5.54 9.39 -3.55
CA ILE A 121 4.39 10.22 -3.98
C ILE A 121 3.85 11.01 -2.78
N ILE A 122 3.56 10.35 -1.65
CA ILE A 122 3.08 11.04 -0.45
C ILE A 122 4.05 12.13 -0.02
N PHE A 123 5.36 11.81 0.05
CA PHE A 123 6.38 12.77 0.46
C PHE A 123 6.45 13.97 -0.48
N PHE A 124 6.56 13.73 -1.79
CA PHE A 124 6.66 14.77 -2.81
C PHE A 124 5.44 15.70 -2.82
N PHE A 125 4.23 15.13 -2.89
CA PHE A 125 3.00 15.93 -2.90
C PHE A 125 2.73 16.64 -1.57
N SER A 126 3.17 16.07 -0.44
CA SER A 126 3.07 16.76 0.86
C SER A 126 4.01 17.96 0.91
N GLY A 127 5.24 17.82 0.42
CA GLY A 127 6.19 18.93 0.31
C GLY A 127 5.67 20.04 -0.62
N LEU A 128 5.16 19.66 -1.79
CA LEU A 128 4.57 20.61 -2.74
C LEU A 128 3.36 21.35 -2.13
N ALA A 129 2.45 20.61 -1.49
CA ALA A 129 1.28 21.21 -0.86
C ALA A 129 1.66 22.17 0.27
N LEU A 130 2.70 21.86 1.06
CA LEU A 130 3.19 22.73 2.12
C LEU A 130 3.80 24.03 1.57
N ILE A 131 4.67 23.92 0.55
CA ILE A 131 5.29 25.09 -0.08
C ILE A 131 4.22 26.02 -0.66
N LEU A 132 3.23 25.45 -1.38
CA LEU A 132 2.13 26.22 -1.95
C LEU A 132 1.26 26.86 -0.87
N ALA A 133 0.93 26.14 0.21
CA ALA A 133 0.16 26.70 1.32
C ALA A 133 0.88 27.89 1.96
N ILE A 134 2.18 27.76 2.28
CA ILE A 134 2.97 28.86 2.85
C ILE A 134 3.02 30.05 1.89
N TYR A 135 3.21 29.81 0.59
CA TYR A 135 3.20 30.88 -0.42
C TYR A 135 1.86 31.63 -0.45
N PHE A 136 0.74 30.92 -0.42
CA PHE A 136 -0.59 31.53 -0.42
C PHE A 136 -1.00 32.17 0.90
N ASP A 137 -0.49 31.70 2.04
CA ASP A 137 -0.87 32.24 3.36
C ASP A 137 -0.06 33.48 3.73
N PHE A 138 1.20 33.58 3.29
CA PHE A 138 2.12 34.63 3.75
C PHE A 138 2.57 35.63 2.67
N ILE A 139 2.54 35.26 1.38
CA ILE A 139 3.05 36.12 0.30
C ILE A 139 1.93 36.75 -0.53
N LYS A 140 0.86 35.99 -0.80
CA LYS A 140 -0.32 36.48 -1.53
C LYS A 140 -1.44 36.87 -0.57
#